data_AF-A0A9P7B9P6-F1
#
_entry.id   AF-A0A9P7B9P6-F1
#
_cell.length_a   1.000
_cell.length_b   1.000
_cell.length_c   1.000
_cell.angle_alpha   90.00
_cell.angle_beta   90.00
_cell.angle_gamma   90.00
#
_symmetry.space_group_name_H-M   'P 1'
#
loop_
_entity.id
_entity.type
_entity.pdbx_description
1 polymer ?
#
loop_
_entity_poly.entity_id
_entity_poly.type
_entity_poly.pdbx_seq_one_letter_code
_entity_poly.pdbx_strand_id
1 'polypeptide(L)'
;MNSIILRSSIRRYATLPPHALKPALGAPNKAAADAFKQSLQAQKDHGEGTYKFWLKVSYLVAAPAILLTAANTYFVEKEHAEHRKHLAHVPDQDWPRDYQYMNCRYKPFFWGDGDKTLFWNPVVNRHINHDD
;
A
#
# COMPACT_ATOMS: atom_id res chain seq x y z
N MET A 1 13.36 -50.95 35.18
CA MET A 1 14.06 -49.71 34.81
C MET A 1 15.49 -50.03 34.44
N ASN A 2 15.97 -49.53 33.30
CA ASN A 2 17.27 -49.91 32.73
C ASN A 2 18.42 -49.32 33.56
N SER A 3 19.26 -50.16 34.17
CA SER A 3 20.27 -49.74 35.18
C SER A 3 21.34 -48.80 34.63
N ILE A 4 21.61 -48.89 33.32
CA ILE A 4 22.55 -48.04 32.60
C ILE A 4 22.04 -46.60 32.52
N ILE A 5 20.74 -46.43 32.27
CA ILE A 5 20.10 -45.10 32.22
C ILE A 5 20.20 -44.45 33.59
N LEU A 6 19.84 -45.17 34.66
CA LEU A 6 19.92 -44.67 36.03
C LEU A 6 21.33 -44.22 36.43
N ARG A 7 22.35 -45.03 36.11
CA ARG A 7 23.76 -44.70 36.37
C ARG A 7 24.22 -43.48 35.57
N SER A 8 23.77 -43.35 34.32
CA SER A 8 24.09 -42.19 33.49
C SER A 8 23.45 -40.89 34.01
N SER A 9 22.22 -40.96 34.51
CA SER A 9 21.51 -39.83 35.11
C SER A 9 22.19 -39.33 36.37
N ILE A 10 22.60 -40.24 37.26
CA ILE A 10 23.32 -39.92 38.50
C ILE A 10 24.66 -39.27 38.18
N ARG A 11 25.41 -39.81 37.21
CA ARG A 11 26.71 -39.28 36.83
C ARG A 11 26.58 -37.87 36.21
N ARG A 12 25.55 -37.63 35.38
CA ARG A 12 25.25 -36.28 34.84
C ARG A 12 24.87 -35.29 35.94
N TYR A 13 24.07 -35.72 36.91
CA TYR A 13 23.73 -34.88 38.07
C TYR A 13 24.97 -34.55 38.92
N ALA A 14 25.87 -35.50 39.11
CA ALA A 14 27.11 -35.33 39.88
C ALA A 14 28.11 -34.37 39.22
N THR A 15 28.04 -34.18 37.89
CA THR A 15 28.91 -33.25 37.15
C THR A 15 28.37 -31.82 37.04
N LEU A 16 27.19 -31.54 37.62
CA LEU A 16 26.60 -30.20 37.52
C LEU A 16 27.37 -29.18 38.37
N PRO A 17 27.63 -27.96 37.85
CA PRO A 17 28.25 -26.89 38.64
C PRO A 17 27.36 -26.45 39.81
N PRO A 18 27.91 -25.84 40.87
CA PRO A 18 27.20 -25.56 42.13
C PRO A 18 25.93 -24.70 42.02
N HIS A 19 25.72 -24.01 40.91
CA HIS A 19 24.57 -23.15 40.64
C HIS A 19 23.66 -23.68 39.52
N ALA A 20 23.93 -24.86 38.97
CA ALA A 20 23.21 -25.42 37.82
C ALA A 20 21.71 -25.64 38.07
N LEU A 21 21.33 -25.91 39.32
CA LEU A 21 19.95 -26.19 39.73
C LEU A 21 19.31 -25.02 40.49
N LYS A 22 20.03 -23.89 40.63
CA LYS A 22 19.48 -22.70 41.27
C LYS A 22 18.47 -22.04 40.34
N PRO A 23 17.33 -21.56 40.85
CA PRO A 23 16.38 -20.80 40.04
C PRO A 23 17.07 -19.63 39.34
N ALA A 24 16.90 -19.53 38.03
CA ALA A 24 17.50 -18.45 37.24
C ALA A 24 16.78 -17.10 37.45
N LEU A 25 15.53 -17.13 37.90
CA LEU A 25 14.69 -15.96 38.16
C LEU A 25 14.30 -15.91 39.64
N GLY A 26 14.15 -14.70 40.17
CA GLY A 26 13.67 -14.46 41.53
C GLY A 26 12.18 -14.80 41.71
N ALA A 27 11.63 -14.44 42.87
CA ALA A 27 10.22 -14.68 43.16
C ALA A 27 9.32 -14.00 42.11
N PRO A 28 8.35 -14.72 41.51
CA PRO A 28 7.52 -14.16 40.45
C PRO A 28 6.59 -13.07 40.99
N ASN A 29 6.60 -11.90 40.32
CA ASN A 29 5.64 -10.83 40.62
C ASN A 29 4.29 -11.13 39.95
N LYS A 30 3.42 -11.84 40.67
CA LYS A 30 2.09 -12.24 40.19
C LYS A 30 1.20 -11.03 39.89
N ALA A 31 1.27 -9.98 40.72
CA ALA A 31 0.47 -8.77 40.54
C ALA A 31 0.78 -8.06 39.21
N ALA A 32 2.07 -7.92 38.87
CA ALA A 32 2.48 -7.35 37.59
C ALA A 32 2.06 -8.23 36.40
N ALA A 33 2.15 -9.56 36.54
CA ALA A 33 1.71 -10.49 35.51
C ALA A 33 0.19 -10.42 35.26
N ASP A 34 -0.60 -10.29 36.32
CA ASP A 34 -2.06 -10.18 36.20
C ASP A 34 -2.49 -8.81 35.65
N ALA A 35 -1.83 -7.73 36.05
CA ALA A 35 -2.01 -6.40 35.45
C ALA A 35 -1.69 -6.42 33.94
N PHE A 36 -0.61 -7.10 33.53
CA PHE A 36 -0.28 -7.25 32.12
C PHE A 36 -1.36 -8.03 31.36
N LYS A 37 -1.85 -9.16 31.90
CA LYS A 37 -2.96 -9.92 31.29
C LYS A 37 -4.23 -9.08 31.14
N GLN A 38 -4.58 -8.30 32.16
CA GLN A 38 -5.72 -7.37 32.12
C GLN A 38 -5.52 -6.30 31.05
N SER A 39 -4.30 -5.76 30.92
CA SER A 39 -3.99 -4.77 29.88
C SER A 39 -4.18 -5.33 28.46
N LEU A 40 -3.82 -6.61 28.24
CA LEU A 40 -4.02 -7.27 26.94
C LEU A 40 -5.50 -7.47 26.64
N GLN A 41 -6.30 -7.83 27.64
CA GLN A 41 -7.74 -7.97 27.47
C GLN A 41 -8.39 -6.61 27.15
N ALA A 42 -8.03 -5.57 27.91
CA ALA A 42 -8.52 -4.22 27.65
C ALA A 42 -8.16 -3.71 26.25
N GLN A 43 -6.96 -4.01 25.76
CA GLN A 43 -6.55 -3.66 24.38
C GLN A 43 -7.38 -4.41 23.34
N LYS A 44 -7.68 -5.70 23.55
CA LYS A 44 -8.54 -6.48 22.65
C LYS A 44 -9.95 -5.90 22.59
N ASP A 45 -10.54 -5.63 23.75
CA ASP A 45 -11.90 -5.09 23.85
C ASP A 45 -12.00 -3.69 23.22
N HIS A 46 -11.01 -2.82 23.48
CA HIS A 46 -10.91 -1.51 22.84
C HIS A 46 -10.70 -1.61 21.32
N GLY A 47 -9.87 -2.54 20.87
CA GLY A 47 -9.64 -2.82 19.46
C GLY A 47 -10.90 -3.26 18.74
N GLU A 48 -11.71 -4.13 19.36
CA GLU A 48 -12.99 -4.58 18.80
C GLU A 48 -13.98 -3.42 18.64
N GLY A 49 -14.09 -2.55 19.65
CA GLY A 49 -14.92 -1.35 19.59
C GLY A 49 -14.48 -0.39 18.49
N THR A 50 -13.17 -0.12 18.41
CA THR A 50 -12.56 0.77 17.42
C THR A 50 -12.74 0.25 16.00
N TYR A 51 -12.54 -1.05 15.78
CA TYR A 51 -12.76 -1.70 14.49
C TYR A 51 -14.22 -1.54 14.03
N LYS A 52 -15.19 -1.86 14.90
CA LYS A 52 -16.62 -1.74 14.56
C LYS A 52 -17.01 -0.30 14.25
N PHE A 53 -16.43 0.67 14.95
CA PHE A 53 -16.65 2.09 14.66
C PHE A 53 -16.14 2.46 13.26
N TRP A 54 -14.89 2.15 12.93
CA TRP A 54 -14.32 2.49 11.61
C TRP A 54 -14.95 1.73 10.45
N LEU A 55 -15.43 0.51 10.69
CA LEU A 55 -16.20 -0.24 9.72
C LEU A 55 -17.51 0.51 9.37
N LYS A 56 -18.21 1.02 10.39
CA LYS A 56 -19.42 1.84 10.17
C LYS A 56 -19.10 3.14 9.45
N VAL A 57 -18.03 3.85 9.82
CA VAL A 57 -17.62 5.09 9.12
C VAL A 57 -17.32 4.79 7.64
N SER A 58 -16.57 3.72 7.35
CA SER A 58 -16.27 3.32 5.98
C SER A 58 -17.54 3.09 5.15
N TYR A 59 -18.51 2.35 5.69
CA TYR A 59 -19.74 2.04 4.93
C TYR A 59 -20.79 3.15 4.92
N LEU A 60 -20.92 3.92 6.00
CA LEU A 60 -21.98 4.92 6.14
C LEU A 60 -21.54 6.31 5.67
N VAL A 61 -20.23 6.56 5.57
CA VAL A 61 -19.70 7.86 5.15
C VAL A 61 -18.89 7.73 3.87
N ALA A 62 -17.83 6.91 3.88
CA ALA A 62 -16.92 6.85 2.75
C ALA A 62 -17.58 6.26 1.50
N ALA A 63 -18.34 5.16 1.63
CA ALA A 63 -19.03 4.56 0.49
C ALA A 63 -20.05 5.51 -0.17
N PRO A 64 -20.96 6.19 0.56
CA PRO A 64 -21.82 7.21 -0.05
C PRO A 64 -21.05 8.37 -0.68
N ALA A 65 -19.97 8.85 -0.05
CA ALA A 65 -19.14 9.91 -0.61
C ALA A 65 -18.49 9.50 -1.95
N ILE A 66 -18.01 8.27 -2.04
CA ILE A 66 -17.46 7.69 -3.27
C ILE A 66 -18.55 7.59 -4.34
N LEU A 67 -19.76 7.12 -3.99
CA LEU A 67 -20.86 7.01 -4.95
C LEU A 67 -21.25 8.37 -5.54
N LEU A 68 -21.36 9.40 -4.69
CA LEU A 68 -21.66 10.77 -5.13
C LEU A 68 -20.56 11.33 -6.03
N THR A 69 -19.29 11.15 -5.64
CA THR A 69 -18.15 11.63 -6.42
C THR A 69 -18.00 10.89 -7.75
N ALA A 70 -18.26 9.58 -7.76
CA ALA A 70 -18.26 8.77 -8.96
C ALA A 70 -19.35 9.21 -9.94
N ALA A 71 -20.56 9.52 -9.46
CA ALA A 71 -21.63 10.04 -10.29
C ALA A 71 -21.25 11.40 -10.92
N ASN A 72 -20.69 12.31 -10.11
CA ASN A 72 -20.22 13.61 -10.61
C ASN A 72 -19.11 13.45 -11.67
N THR A 73 -18.09 12.64 -11.37
CA THR A 73 -16.96 12.39 -12.26
C THR A 73 -17.42 11.72 -13.56
N TYR A 74 -18.39 10.79 -13.48
CA TYR A 74 -18.95 10.15 -14.66
C TYR A 74 -19.56 11.14 -15.65
N PHE A 75 -20.33 12.12 -15.17
CA PHE A 75 -20.93 13.13 -16.05
C PHE A 75 -19.88 14.01 -16.71
N VAL A 76 -18.90 14.49 -15.94
CA VAL A 76 -17.79 15.32 -16.46
C VAL A 76 -16.94 14.53 -17.44
N GLU A 77 -16.61 13.28 -17.14
CA GLU A 77 -15.80 12.43 -18.01
C GLU A 77 -16.54 12.06 -19.29
N LYS A 78 -17.87 11.91 -19.25
CA LYS A 78 -18.68 11.72 -20.46
C LYS A 78 -18.55 12.93 -21.40
N GLU A 79 -18.61 14.14 -20.88
CA GLU A 79 -18.40 15.36 -21.68
C GLU A 79 -16.97 15.42 -22.26
N HIS A 80 -15.95 15.10 -21.45
CA HIS A 80 -14.58 15.01 -21.93
C HIS A 80 -14.39 13.91 -22.99
N ALA A 81 -15.08 12.78 -22.87
CA ALA A 81 -15.03 11.71 -23.87
C ALA A 81 -15.60 12.17 -25.22
N GLU A 82 -16.73 12.87 -25.23
CA GLU A 82 -17.28 13.44 -26.46
C GLU A 82 -16.37 14.53 -27.04
N HIS A 83 -15.78 15.40 -26.20
CA HIS A 83 -14.81 16.40 -26.68
C HIS A 83 -13.58 15.73 -27.32
N ARG A 84 -13.03 14.67 -26.72
CA ARG A 84 -11.92 13.92 -27.33
C ARG A 84 -12.31 13.28 -28.66
N LYS A 85 -13.54 12.80 -28.82
CA LYS A 85 -14.04 12.32 -30.12
C LYS A 85 -14.07 13.44 -31.15
N HIS A 86 -14.57 14.63 -30.80
CA HIS A 86 -14.55 15.77 -31.73
C HIS A 86 -13.12 16.15 -32.12
N LEU A 87 -12.21 16.26 -31.15
CA LEU A 87 -10.79 16.55 -31.41
C LEU A 87 -10.14 15.52 -32.35
N ALA A 88 -10.49 14.24 -32.22
CA ALA A 88 -9.94 13.19 -33.09
C ALA A 88 -10.25 13.38 -34.58
N HIS A 89 -11.33 14.10 -34.93
CA HIS A 89 -11.71 14.37 -36.32
C HIS A 89 -11.15 15.69 -36.85
N VAL A 90 -10.52 16.52 -36.01
CA VAL A 90 -9.87 17.77 -36.45
C VAL A 90 -8.63 17.40 -37.29
N PRO A 91 -8.52 17.87 -38.55
CA PRO A 91 -7.33 17.66 -39.36
C PRO A 91 -6.09 18.35 -38.76
N ASP A 92 -4.90 17.79 -38.99
CA ASP A 92 -3.64 18.38 -38.49
C ASP A 92 -3.36 19.79 -39.04
N GLN A 93 -3.92 20.11 -40.21
CA GLN A 93 -3.84 21.43 -40.84
C GLN A 93 -4.54 22.52 -40.01
N ASP A 94 -5.63 22.14 -39.34
CA ASP A 94 -6.44 23.02 -38.51
C ASP A 94 -6.01 22.98 -37.04
N TRP A 95 -4.98 22.16 -36.71
CA TRP A 95 -4.45 22.09 -35.35
C TRP A 95 -3.66 23.36 -35.03
N PRO A 96 -3.84 23.97 -33.84
CA PRO A 96 -3.10 25.16 -33.46
C PRO A 96 -1.59 24.92 -33.51
N ARG A 97 -0.83 25.88 -34.06
CA ARG A 97 0.63 25.81 -34.06
C ARG A 97 1.16 25.83 -32.63
N ASP A 98 1.97 24.82 -32.30
CA ASP A 98 2.59 24.70 -30.98
C ASP A 98 3.57 25.85 -30.71
N TYR A 99 3.67 26.28 -29.45
CA TYR A 99 4.71 27.22 -29.03
C TYR A 99 6.09 26.53 -28.98
N GLN A 100 7.18 27.29 -29.12
CA GLN A 100 8.55 26.77 -29.17
C GLN A 100 8.97 25.92 -27.96
N TYR A 101 8.33 26.13 -26.80
CA TYR A 101 8.59 25.36 -25.58
C TYR A 101 7.75 24.08 -25.49
N MET A 102 6.71 23.94 -26.31
CA MET A 102 5.88 22.74 -26.40
C MET A 102 6.55 21.72 -27.32
N ASN A 103 6.33 20.43 -27.05
CA ASN A 103 6.86 19.32 -27.87
C ASN A 103 8.37 19.36 -28.16
N CYS A 104 9.17 20.04 -27.34
CA CYS A 104 10.61 20.13 -27.54
C CYS A 104 11.30 18.75 -27.51
N ARG A 105 12.21 18.50 -28.46
CA ARG A 105 13.05 17.28 -28.56
C ARG A 105 14.50 17.67 -28.84
N TYR A 106 15.32 17.76 -27.79
CA TYR A 106 16.78 17.98 -27.94
C TYR A 106 17.52 16.73 -28.42
N LYS A 107 17.03 15.55 -28.02
CA LYS A 107 17.49 14.24 -28.47
C LYS A 107 16.25 13.35 -28.61
N PRO A 108 16.13 12.53 -29.66
CA PRO A 108 15.03 11.58 -29.78
C PRO A 108 15.05 10.58 -28.60
N PHE A 109 13.88 10.14 -28.18
CA PHE A 109 13.76 9.03 -27.25
C PHE A 109 14.43 7.77 -27.82
N PHE A 110 14.94 6.92 -26.94
CA PHE A 110 15.66 5.71 -27.35
C PHE A 110 14.73 4.53 -27.72
N TRP A 111 13.42 4.75 -27.75
CA TRP A 111 12.40 3.77 -28.08
C TRP A 111 11.44 4.29 -29.15
N GLY A 112 10.71 3.37 -29.77
CA GLY A 112 9.69 3.69 -30.77
C GLY A 112 10.28 4.46 -31.96
N ASP A 113 9.62 5.54 -32.34
CA ASP A 113 10.04 6.47 -33.38
C ASP A 113 10.90 7.64 -32.86
N GLY A 114 11.21 7.63 -31.55
CA GLY A 114 12.00 8.67 -30.91
C GLY A 114 11.22 9.94 -30.53
N ASP A 115 9.90 9.99 -30.75
CA ASP A 115 9.13 11.20 -30.50
C ASP A 115 8.06 11.04 -29.40
N LYS A 116 7.46 9.87 -29.28
CA LYS A 116 6.31 9.64 -28.38
C LYS A 116 6.74 9.24 -26.97
N THR A 117 6.13 9.86 -25.96
CA THR A 117 6.32 9.50 -24.55
C THR A 117 5.59 8.20 -24.17
N LEU A 118 5.81 7.69 -22.96
CA LEU A 118 5.17 6.44 -22.50
C LEU A 118 3.63 6.52 -22.46
N PHE A 119 3.09 7.67 -22.09
CA PHE A 119 1.64 7.92 -22.03
C PHE A 119 1.21 8.92 -23.11
N TRP A 120 1.70 8.71 -24.33
CA TRP A 120 1.35 9.55 -25.48
C TRP A 120 -0.01 9.16 -26.05
N ASN A 121 -0.95 10.11 -26.09
CA ASN A 121 -2.22 9.92 -26.78
C ASN A 121 -2.25 10.80 -28.05
N PRO A 122 -2.26 10.21 -29.26
CA PRO A 122 -2.20 10.97 -30.51
C PRO A 122 -3.41 11.88 -30.75
N VAL A 123 -4.51 11.70 -30.01
CA VAL A 123 -5.68 12.60 -30.11
C VAL A 123 -5.42 13.95 -29.46
N VAL A 124 -4.68 13.99 -28.35
CA VAL A 124 -4.50 15.19 -27.50
C VAL A 124 -3.04 15.66 -27.41
N ASN A 125 -2.10 14.78 -27.75
CA ASN A 125 -0.67 15.07 -27.85
C ASN A 125 -0.30 14.83 -29.30
N ARG A 126 -0.52 15.82 -30.17
CA ARG A 126 -0.03 15.78 -31.54
C ARG A 126 1.31 16.50 -31.58
N HIS A 127 2.24 15.99 -32.36
CA HIS A 127 3.48 16.68 -32.68
C HIS A 127 3.49 16.86 -34.20
N ILE A 128 3.13 18.07 -34.64
CA ILE A 128 2.94 18.40 -36.04
C ILE A 128 4.16 19.21 -36.46
N ASN A 129 4.84 18.74 -37.51
CA ASN A 129 5.96 19.48 -38.09
C ASN A 129 5.39 20.65 -38.91
N HIS A 130 5.88 21.86 -38.65
CA HIS A 130 5.43 23.09 -39.30
C HIS A 130 6.54 23.73 -40.16
N ASP A 131 7.48 22.92 -40.64
CA ASP A 131 8.69 23.35 -41.37
C ASP A 131 8.53 23.27 -42.92
N ASP A 132 7.30 23.12 -43.42
CA ASP A 132 6.94 23.22 -44.84
C ASP A 132 6.62 24.67 -45.26
#